data_AF-A0A8X7WEV2-F1
#
_entry.id   AF-A0A8X7WEV2-F1
#
_cell.length_a   1.000
_cell.length_b   1.000
_cell.length_c   1.000
_cell.angle_alpha   90.00
_cell.angle_beta   90.00
_cell.angle_gamma   90.00
#
_symmetry.space_group_name_H-M   'P 1'
#
loop_
_entity.id
_entity.type
_entity.pdbx_description
1 polymer ?
#
loop_
_entity_poly.entity_id
_entity_poly.type
_entity_poly.pdbx_seq_one_letter_code
_entity_poly.pdbx_strand_id
1 'polypeptide(L)'
;MLSSKYSYGLVHDLSVLKSFNILPMISNHHYSEIGIFGRFRAFFIKCVTAGNINVICYEGIHQNMTAGLDASIVVLRRNVPTHDESTLVVGVFNVCLGQEMEARVAFQQLAPNDVDLRSEELF
;
A
#
# COMPACT_ATOMS: atom_id res chain seq x y z
N MET A 1 -34.38 -10.64 14.21
CA MET A 1 -34.00 -10.95 12.81
C MET A 1 -33.46 -9.69 12.15
N LEU A 2 -32.15 -9.47 12.16
CA LEU A 2 -31.52 -8.40 11.39
C LEU A 2 -31.36 -8.86 9.94
N SER A 3 -31.91 -8.07 9.03
CA SER A 3 -32.06 -8.32 7.60
C SER A 3 -30.75 -8.70 6.92
N SER A 4 -30.71 -9.90 6.35
CA SER A 4 -29.63 -10.46 5.53
C SER A 4 -29.38 -9.71 4.22
N LYS A 5 -30.23 -8.73 3.87
CA LYS A 5 -30.06 -7.91 2.66
C LYS A 5 -29.07 -6.76 2.82
N TYR A 6 -28.82 -6.30 4.05
CA TYR A 6 -27.86 -5.22 4.30
C TYR A 6 -26.42 -5.73 4.43
N SER A 7 -26.19 -7.01 4.77
CA SER A 7 -24.82 -7.51 5.01
C SER A 7 -24.00 -7.72 3.74
N TYR A 8 -24.62 -8.19 2.64
CA TYR A 8 -23.93 -8.36 1.35
C TYR A 8 -23.74 -7.04 0.59
N GLY A 9 -24.65 -6.07 0.77
CA GLY A 9 -24.50 -4.74 0.15
C GLY A 9 -23.25 -4.00 0.65
N LEU A 10 -22.88 -4.21 1.92
CA LEU A 10 -21.73 -3.52 2.55
C LEU A 10 -20.40 -3.82 1.85
N VAL A 11 -20.21 -5.00 1.26
CA VAL A 11 -18.96 -5.33 0.52
C VAL A 11 -18.84 -4.59 -0.82
N HIS A 12 -19.85 -3.80 -1.19
CA HIS A 12 -19.86 -2.90 -2.34
C HIS A 12 -19.94 -1.42 -1.94
N ASP A 13 -20.15 -1.12 -0.65
CA ASP A 13 -20.23 0.25 -0.18
C ASP A 13 -18.85 0.92 -0.21
N LEU A 14 -18.77 2.10 -0.84
CA LEU A 14 -17.49 2.78 -1.05
C LEU A 14 -16.84 3.21 0.28
N SER A 15 -17.64 3.63 1.27
CA SER A 15 -17.12 4.04 2.58
C SER A 15 -16.51 2.85 3.31
N VAL A 16 -17.19 1.69 3.27
CA VAL A 16 -16.70 0.44 3.85
C VAL A 16 -15.40 0.00 3.17
N LEU A 17 -15.36 -0.01 1.84
CA LEU A 17 -14.16 -0.41 1.08
C LEU A 17 -12.98 0.52 1.37
N LYS A 18 -13.24 1.83 1.49
CA LYS A 18 -12.21 2.84 1.74
C LYS A 18 -11.60 2.76 3.15
N SER A 19 -12.37 2.31 4.15
CA SER A 19 -11.91 2.19 5.54
C SER A 19 -11.70 0.75 6.01
N PHE A 20 -11.83 -0.24 5.12
CA PHE A 20 -11.71 -1.65 5.47
C PHE A 20 -10.32 -1.97 6.04
N ASN A 21 -10.30 -2.61 7.22
CA ASN A 21 -9.06 -3.09 7.83
C ASN A 21 -8.66 -4.43 7.20
N ILE A 22 -7.59 -4.41 6.39
CA ILE A 22 -7.12 -5.63 5.72
C ILE A 22 -6.24 -6.53 6.57
N LEU A 23 -5.78 -6.12 7.76
CA LEU A 23 -4.87 -6.94 8.58
C LEU A 23 -5.37 -8.38 8.78
N PRO A 24 -6.66 -8.66 9.03
CA PRO A 24 -7.16 -10.04 9.13
C PRO A 24 -7.00 -10.87 7.85
N MET A 25 -6.87 -10.23 6.69
CA MET A 25 -6.73 -10.88 5.38
C MET A 25 -5.27 -11.10 4.97
N ILE A 26 -4.32 -10.34 5.53
CA ILE A 26 -2.89 -10.40 5.18
C ILE A 26 -2.00 -10.92 6.32
N SER A 27 -2.51 -10.98 7.54
CA SER A 27 -1.79 -11.59 8.68
C SER A 27 -1.68 -13.11 8.54
N ASN A 28 -0.82 -13.76 9.35
CA ASN A 28 -0.67 -15.21 9.43
C ASN A 28 -0.37 -15.92 8.08
N HIS A 29 0.57 -15.40 7.30
CA HIS A 29 0.99 -15.98 6.01
C HIS A 29 -0.08 -15.98 4.90
N HIS A 30 -1.15 -15.20 5.03
CA HIS A 30 -2.19 -15.06 3.99
C HIS A 30 -1.85 -14.06 2.87
N TYR A 31 -0.59 -13.61 2.76
CA TYR A 31 -0.16 -12.74 1.64
C TYR A 31 -0.37 -13.37 0.26
N SER A 32 -0.32 -14.71 0.15
CA SER A 32 -0.66 -15.41 -1.10
C SER A 32 -2.14 -15.29 -1.47
N GLU A 33 -3.02 -15.07 -0.49
CA GLU A 33 -4.48 -14.95 -0.70
C GLU A 33 -4.88 -13.61 -1.31
N ILE A 34 -4.01 -12.59 -1.27
CA ILE A 34 -4.19 -11.33 -2.00
C ILE A 34 -3.49 -11.31 -3.36
N GLY A 35 -2.75 -12.36 -3.72
CA GLY A 35 -2.09 -12.51 -5.02
C GLY A 35 -3.06 -12.89 -6.13
N ILE A 36 -2.58 -12.99 -7.38
CA ILE A 36 -3.41 -13.17 -8.59
C ILE A 36 -4.41 -14.35 -8.48
N PHE A 37 -4.00 -15.44 -7.82
CA PHE A 37 -4.83 -16.65 -7.62
C PHE A 37 -5.43 -16.76 -6.21
N GLY A 38 -5.24 -15.74 -5.38
CA GLY A 38 -5.68 -15.74 -3.99
C GLY A 38 -7.17 -15.50 -3.85
N ARG A 39 -7.79 -16.12 -2.83
CA ARG A 39 -9.26 -16.05 -2.62
C ARG A 39 -9.75 -14.63 -2.33
N PHE A 40 -8.87 -13.77 -1.85
CA PHE A 40 -9.19 -12.42 -1.44
C PHE A 40 -8.92 -11.36 -2.51
N ARG A 41 -8.25 -11.73 -3.61
CA ARG A 41 -7.80 -10.78 -4.65
C ARG A 41 -8.91 -9.87 -5.16
N ALA A 42 -10.06 -10.44 -5.50
CA ALA A 42 -11.17 -9.68 -6.06
C ALA A 42 -11.69 -8.61 -5.09
N PHE A 43 -11.78 -8.92 -3.80
CA PHE A 43 -12.18 -7.94 -2.78
C PHE A 43 -11.08 -6.91 -2.52
N PHE A 44 -9.83 -7.36 -2.45
CA PHE A 44 -8.66 -6.49 -2.27
C PHE A 44 -8.58 -5.41 -3.37
N ILE A 45 -8.79 -5.79 -4.64
CA ILE A 45 -8.82 -4.85 -5.77
C ILE A 45 -9.97 -3.84 -5.66
N LYS A 46 -11.12 -4.20 -5.09
CA LYS A 46 -12.19 -3.23 -4.83
C LYS A 46 -11.75 -2.18 -3.83
N CYS A 47 -11.05 -2.56 -2.76
CA CYS A 47 -10.50 -1.63 -1.78
C CYS A 47 -9.43 -0.71 -2.39
N VAL A 48 -8.55 -1.24 -3.26
CA VAL A 48 -7.59 -0.43 -4.04
C VAL A 48 -8.33 0.60 -4.89
N THR A 49 -9.35 0.16 -5.64
CA THR A 49 -10.16 1.03 -6.52
C THR A 49 -10.93 2.09 -5.73
N ALA A 50 -11.38 1.76 -4.52
CA ALA A 50 -12.05 2.67 -3.60
C ALA A 50 -11.12 3.73 -2.97
N GLY A 51 -9.80 3.64 -3.18
CA GLY A 51 -8.84 4.57 -2.62
C GLY A 51 -8.49 4.29 -1.15
N ASN A 52 -8.54 3.03 -0.72
CA ASN A 52 -8.07 2.65 0.61
C ASN A 52 -6.53 2.69 0.65
N ILE A 53 -5.98 3.71 1.31
CA ILE A 53 -4.55 4.01 1.30
C ILE A 53 -3.69 2.86 1.83
N ASN A 54 -4.15 2.16 2.88
CA ASN A 54 -3.43 1.01 3.44
C ASN A 54 -3.37 -0.10 2.38
N VAL A 55 -4.49 -0.43 1.76
CA VAL A 55 -4.54 -1.48 0.72
C VAL A 55 -3.72 -1.14 -0.51
N ILE A 56 -3.71 0.13 -0.92
CA ILE A 56 -2.82 0.61 -1.99
C ILE A 56 -1.35 0.41 -1.62
N CYS A 57 -0.98 0.66 -0.36
CA CYS A 57 0.38 0.39 0.14
C CYS A 57 0.76 -1.08 -0.05
N TYR A 58 -0.09 -1.99 0.42
CA TYR A 58 0.15 -3.43 0.27
C TYR A 58 0.09 -3.92 -1.17
N GLU A 59 -0.77 -3.36 -2.01
CA GLU A 59 -0.78 -3.64 -3.45
C GLU A 59 0.56 -3.25 -4.09
N GLY A 60 1.08 -2.06 -3.74
CA GLY A 60 2.39 -1.63 -4.17
C GLY A 60 3.47 -2.64 -3.79
N ILE A 61 3.56 -3.01 -2.52
CA ILE A 61 4.54 -4.01 -2.04
C ILE A 61 4.37 -5.35 -2.78
N HIS A 62 3.13 -5.80 -2.99
CA HIS A 62 2.86 -7.03 -3.74
C HIS A 62 3.33 -6.94 -5.20
N GLN A 63 3.13 -5.80 -5.87
CA GLN A 63 3.55 -5.59 -7.25
C GLN A 63 5.06 -5.73 -7.46
N ASN A 64 5.88 -5.44 -6.44
CA ASN A 64 7.32 -5.70 -6.52
C ASN A 64 7.59 -7.20 -6.81
N MET A 65 6.87 -8.10 -6.15
CA MET A 65 7.04 -9.55 -6.34
C MET A 65 6.57 -10.05 -7.71
N THR A 66 5.60 -9.37 -8.34
CA THR A 66 4.97 -9.85 -9.58
C THR A 66 5.40 -9.12 -10.85
N ALA A 67 5.79 -7.85 -10.73
CA ALA A 67 6.04 -6.95 -11.84
C ALA A 67 7.28 -6.05 -11.64
N GLY A 68 7.93 -6.11 -10.47
CA GLY A 68 9.16 -5.37 -10.18
C GLY A 68 8.94 -3.99 -9.54
N LEU A 69 10.05 -3.32 -9.23
CA LEU A 69 10.09 -2.10 -8.44
C LEU A 69 9.41 -0.90 -9.16
N ASP A 70 9.60 -0.73 -10.46
CA ASP A 70 8.97 0.38 -11.21
C ASP A 70 7.43 0.32 -11.15
N ALA A 71 6.86 -0.87 -11.38
CA ALA A 71 5.42 -1.07 -11.30
C ALA A 71 4.89 -0.83 -9.88
N SER A 72 5.66 -1.22 -8.88
CA SER A 72 5.36 -0.96 -7.48
C SER A 72 5.31 0.54 -7.15
N ILE A 73 6.34 1.30 -7.56
CA ILE A 73 6.43 2.75 -7.34
C ILE A 73 5.24 3.47 -7.99
N VAL A 74 4.81 3.07 -9.19
CA VAL A 74 3.64 3.66 -9.86
C VAL A 74 2.36 3.52 -9.03
N VAL A 75 2.15 2.38 -8.37
CA VAL A 75 1.01 2.18 -7.48
C VAL A 75 1.14 3.03 -6.22
N LEU A 76 2.30 3.00 -5.58
CA LEU A 76 2.54 3.67 -4.30
C LEU A 76 2.53 5.19 -4.40
N ARG A 77 2.93 5.77 -5.53
CA ARG A 77 2.91 7.23 -5.78
C ARG A 77 1.53 7.86 -5.58
N ARG A 78 0.44 7.08 -5.67
CA ARG A 78 -0.93 7.55 -5.39
C ARG A 78 -1.14 7.98 -3.94
N ASN A 79 -0.33 7.46 -3.03
CA ASN A 79 -0.43 7.68 -1.59
C ASN A 79 0.60 8.70 -1.07
N VAL A 80 1.64 9.00 -1.84
CA VAL A 80 2.74 9.89 -1.46
C VAL A 80 2.34 11.36 -1.71
N PRO A 81 2.68 12.31 -0.81
CA PRO A 81 3.39 12.12 0.46
C PRO A 81 2.48 11.83 1.66
N THR A 82 1.16 11.74 1.46
CA THR A 82 0.16 11.74 2.54
C THR A 82 0.13 10.49 3.42
N HIS A 83 0.79 9.42 3.01
CA HIS A 83 0.84 8.16 3.75
C HIS A 83 2.29 7.75 3.99
N ASP A 84 2.75 7.91 5.23
CA ASP A 84 4.16 7.74 5.62
C ASP A 84 4.74 6.38 5.22
N GLU A 85 3.99 5.28 5.40
CA GLU A 85 4.47 3.94 5.02
C GLU A 85 4.68 3.82 3.51
N SER A 86 3.75 4.34 2.69
CA SER A 86 3.93 4.30 1.22
C SER A 86 5.08 5.20 0.77
N THR A 87 5.27 6.35 1.41
CA THR A 87 6.39 7.26 1.15
C THR A 87 7.73 6.61 1.51
N LEU A 88 7.81 5.93 2.65
CA LEU A 88 8.99 5.16 3.05
C LEU A 88 9.31 4.05 2.05
N VAL A 89 8.32 3.25 1.65
CA VAL A 89 8.51 2.15 0.70
C VAL A 89 8.96 2.67 -0.68
N VAL A 90 8.39 3.78 -1.16
CA VAL A 90 8.86 4.44 -2.39
C VAL A 90 10.31 4.88 -2.26
N GLY A 91 10.69 5.49 -1.13
CA GLY A 91 12.09 5.86 -0.88
C GLY A 91 13.03 4.66 -0.96
N VAL A 92 12.71 3.56 -0.27
CA VAL A 92 13.49 2.31 -0.29
C VAL A 92 13.59 1.72 -1.70
N PHE A 93 12.50 1.69 -2.47
CA PHE A 93 12.52 1.16 -3.83
C PHE A 93 13.37 2.01 -4.78
N ASN A 94 13.34 3.35 -4.64
CA ASN A 94 14.25 4.21 -5.40
C ASN A 94 15.72 3.96 -5.04
N VAL A 95 16.04 3.71 -3.75
CA VAL A 95 17.40 3.29 -3.33
C VAL A 95 17.80 2.00 -4.04
N CYS A 96 16.93 0.98 -4.05
CA CYS A 96 17.22 -0.29 -4.73
C CYS A 96 17.41 -0.15 -6.25
N LEU A 97 16.83 0.88 -6.86
CA LEU A 97 17.01 1.21 -8.28
C LEU A 97 18.22 2.11 -8.56
N GLY A 98 18.95 2.56 -7.53
CA GLY A 98 20.03 3.55 -7.66
C GLY A 98 19.54 4.96 -7.99
N GLN A 99 18.26 5.25 -7.76
CA GLN A 99 17.61 6.55 -8.00
C GLN A 99 17.74 7.43 -6.75
N GLU A 100 18.96 7.90 -6.50
CA GLU A 100 19.31 8.62 -5.27
C GLU A 100 18.49 9.90 -5.06
N MET A 101 18.25 10.67 -6.13
CA MET A 101 17.50 11.92 -6.05
C MET A 101 16.03 11.67 -5.65
N GLU A 102 15.40 10.69 -6.29
CA GLU A 102 14.01 10.30 -6.02
C GLU A 102 13.86 9.72 -4.61
N ALA A 103 14.83 8.90 -4.17
CA ALA A 103 14.87 8.38 -2.81
C ALA A 103 14.95 9.52 -1.78
N ARG A 104 15.86 10.47 -1.98
CA ARG A 104 16.02 11.64 -1.11
C ARG A 104 14.75 12.48 -1.03
N VAL A 105 14.09 12.74 -2.17
CA VAL A 105 12.83 13.48 -2.21
C VAL A 105 11.76 12.76 -1.38
N ALA A 106 11.63 11.44 -1.53
CA ALA A 106 10.68 10.67 -0.74
C ALA A 106 10.98 10.73 0.77
N PHE A 107 12.24 10.58 1.18
CA PHE A 107 12.61 10.67 2.60
C PHE A 107 12.45 12.07 3.18
N GLN A 108 12.70 13.13 2.41
CA GLN A 108 12.44 14.51 2.84
C GLN A 108 10.95 14.77 3.08
N GLN A 109 10.06 14.10 2.35
CA GLN A 109 8.62 14.19 2.56
C GLN A 109 8.17 13.57 3.89
N LEU A 110 8.98 12.71 4.51
CA LEU A 110 8.75 12.16 5.87
C LEU A 110 9.23 13.11 6.99
N ALA A 111 10.12 14.04 6.67
CA ALA A 111 10.79 14.90 7.64
C ALA A 111 9.95 16.03 8.31
N PRO A 112 8.65 16.25 8.04
CA PRO A 112 7.81 17.06 8.94
C PRO A 112 7.55 16.38 10.29
N ASN A 113 7.78 15.06 10.41
CA ASN A 113 7.60 14.27 11.62
C ASN A 113 8.96 13.73 12.13
N ASP A 114 9.74 14.55 12.86
CA ASP A 114 10.80 14.22 13.84
C ASP A 114 11.77 13.01 13.62
N VAL A 115 11.84 12.41 12.44
CA VAL A 115 12.86 11.42 12.09
C VAL A 115 13.95 12.16 11.34
N ASP A 116 15.05 12.44 12.04
CA ASP A 116 16.26 12.99 11.43
C ASP A 116 16.92 11.92 10.53
N LEU A 117 16.37 11.76 9.32
CA LEU A 117 16.95 10.92 8.26
C LEU A 117 18.17 11.58 7.59
N ARG A 118 18.70 12.69 8.15
CA ARG A 118 19.85 13.42 7.59
C ARG A 118 21.19 12.86 8.00
N SER A 119 21.25 11.74 8.74
CA SER A 119 22.52 11.06 8.96
C SER A 119 23.05 10.60 7.61
N GLU A 120 24.13 11.24 7.15
CA GLU A 120 24.91 10.91 5.95
C GLU A 120 25.57 9.50 6.01
N GLU A 121 25.07 8.59 6.84
CA GLU A 121 25.68 7.29 7.14
C GLU A 121 24.98 6.08 6.47
N LEU A 122 24.11 6.29 5.47
CA LEU A 122 23.42 5.20 4.76
C LEU A 122 23.80 5.06 3.27
N PHE A 123 24.96 5.56 2.85
CA PHE A 123 25.51 5.32 1.51
C PHE A 123 26.89 4.66 1.59
#